data_AF-A0A4Y3UIP5-F1
#
_entry.id   AF-A0A4Y3UIP5-F1
#
_cell.length_a   1.000
_cell.length_b   1.000
_cell.length_c   1.000
_cell.angle_alpha   90.00
_cell.angle_beta   90.00
_cell.angle_gamma   90.00
#
_symmetry.space_group_name_H-M   'P 1'
#
loop_
_entity.id
_entity.type
_entity.pdbx_description
1 polymer ?
#
loop_
_entity_poly.entity_id
_entity_poly.type
_entity_poly.pdbx_seq_one_letter_code
_entity_poly.pdbx_strand_id
1 'polypeptide(L)'
;MTGDARDGEPRPPRPIATRWILAWAASVAAVAIVVGGLVFRLAAMPPVPTASGARQVETLTQPVEAGEWLKRWAGGESVRVFSFEGLTVARTPWSMFGQGDDDCLFVVADQRIGDDGSINGPIYTGCRAGSFPATAEFLVGIDSPQQLRDRFGDGTALQFVLGGDVVGVFVGAPVPSPTPTPTPTTTA
;
A
#
# COMPACT_ATOMS: atom_id res chain seq x y z
N MET A 1 34.95 24.05 -75.58
CA MET A 1 35.71 22.85 -75.19
C MET A 1 35.78 22.86 -73.66
N THR A 2 34.70 22.54 -72.93
CA THR A 2 34.21 21.22 -72.48
C THR A 2 35.24 20.38 -71.70
N GLY A 3 34.93 20.12 -70.42
CA GLY A 3 35.61 19.22 -69.49
C GLY A 3 35.53 19.79 -68.06
N ASP A 4 35.04 19.12 -67.02
CA ASP A 4 34.60 17.74 -66.84
C ASP A 4 33.77 17.72 -65.54
N ALA A 5 32.52 17.28 -65.60
CA ALA A 5 31.65 17.16 -64.43
C ALA A 5 31.97 15.84 -63.74
N ARG A 6 32.56 15.91 -62.53
CA ARG A 6 32.80 14.72 -61.72
C ARG A 6 31.47 14.21 -61.17
N ASP A 7 30.90 13.22 -61.85
CA ASP A 7 29.80 12.43 -61.33
C ASP A 7 30.23 11.70 -60.05
N GLY A 8 29.55 12.01 -58.96
CA GLY A 8 29.71 11.32 -57.69
C GLY A 8 29.02 9.97 -57.76
N GLU A 9 29.82 8.89 -57.84
CA GLU A 9 29.30 7.53 -57.89
C GLU A 9 28.52 7.17 -56.61
N PRO A 10 27.31 6.59 -56.70
CA PRO A 10 26.52 6.18 -55.53
C PRO A 10 27.24 5.07 -54.77
N ARG A 11 27.68 5.37 -53.54
CA ARG A 11 28.32 4.39 -52.65
C ARG A 11 27.32 3.27 -52.30
N PRO A 12 27.65 1.98 -52.49
CA PRO A 12 26.72 0.89 -52.19
C PRO A 12 26.39 0.85 -50.69
N PRO A 13 25.14 0.58 -50.30
CA PRO A 13 24.77 0.47 -48.89
C PRO A 13 25.51 -0.70 -48.26
N ARG A 14 26.28 -0.43 -47.20
CA ARG A 14 26.92 -1.49 -46.41
C ARG A 14 25.83 -2.33 -45.75
N PRO A 15 25.82 -3.66 -45.91
CA PRO A 15 24.85 -4.51 -45.23
C PRO A 15 25.09 -4.38 -43.73
N ILE A 16 24.14 -3.78 -43.03
CA ILE A 16 24.12 -3.78 -41.57
C ILE A 16 24.11 -5.24 -41.17
N ALA A 17 25.22 -5.71 -40.58
CA ALA A 17 25.39 -7.12 -40.26
C ALA A 17 24.19 -7.55 -39.41
N THR A 18 23.48 -8.61 -39.82
CA THR A 18 22.26 -9.13 -39.17
C THR A 18 22.40 -9.29 -37.65
N ARG A 19 23.63 -9.48 -37.16
CA ARG A 19 24.01 -9.51 -35.74
C ARG A 19 23.70 -8.20 -34.99
N TRP A 20 23.85 -7.05 -35.63
CA TRP A 20 23.48 -5.74 -35.08
C TRP A 20 21.96 -5.59 -34.95
N ILE A 21 21.21 -6.09 -35.94
CA ILE A 21 19.74 -6.07 -35.89
C ILE A 21 19.24 -6.99 -34.76
N LEU A 22 19.84 -8.17 -34.61
CA LEU A 22 19.53 -9.10 -33.51
C LEU A 22 19.88 -8.50 -32.14
N ALA A 23 21.05 -7.86 -32.00
CA ALA A 23 21.44 -7.19 -30.77
C ALA A 23 20.48 -6.04 -30.41
N TRP A 24 20.05 -5.27 -31.42
CA TRP A 24 19.06 -4.21 -31.22
C TRP A 24 17.71 -4.77 -30.78
N ALA A 25 17.21 -5.80 -31.45
CA ALA A 25 15.95 -6.45 -31.11
C ALA A 25 15.97 -7.05 -29.68
N ALA A 26 17.08 -7.68 -29.29
CA ALA A 26 17.27 -8.21 -27.94
C ALA A 26 17.22 -7.10 -26.88
N SER A 27 17.85 -5.95 -27.13
CA SER A 27 17.80 -4.80 -26.23
C SER A 27 16.38 -4.25 -26.09
N VAL A 28 15.62 -4.11 -27.19
CA VAL A 28 14.23 -3.65 -27.13
C VAL A 28 13.35 -4.64 -26.37
N ALA A 29 13.52 -5.95 -26.59
CA ALA A 29 12.78 -6.97 -25.88
C ALA A 29 13.06 -6.95 -24.37
N ALA A 30 14.32 -6.80 -23.97
CA ALA A 30 14.70 -6.68 -22.56
C ALA A 30 14.03 -5.47 -21.89
N VAL A 31 14.04 -4.30 -22.56
CA VAL A 31 13.37 -3.10 -22.05
C VAL A 31 11.87 -3.32 -21.95
N ALA A 32 11.24 -3.93 -22.95
CA ALA A 32 9.81 -4.22 -22.94
C ALA A 32 9.40 -5.15 -21.80
N ILE A 33 10.21 -6.17 -21.47
CA ILE A 33 9.97 -7.07 -20.34
C ILE A 33 10.08 -6.32 -19.01
N VAL A 34 11.11 -5.48 -18.84
CA VAL A 34 11.32 -4.71 -17.60
C VAL A 34 10.19 -3.69 -17.40
N VAL A 35 9.89 -2.90 -18.42
CA VAL A 35 8.83 -1.89 -18.37
C VAL A 35 7.46 -2.55 -18.23
N GLY A 36 7.19 -3.60 -19.00
CA GLY A 36 5.95 -4.37 -18.91
C GLY A 36 5.76 -5.00 -17.54
N GLY A 37 6.82 -5.56 -16.95
CA GLY A 37 6.81 -6.09 -15.59
C GLY A 37 6.50 -5.01 -14.54
N LEU A 38 7.13 -3.83 -14.67
CA LEU A 38 6.89 -2.71 -13.75
C LEU A 38 5.46 -2.17 -13.87
N VAL A 39 4.97 -1.97 -15.09
CA VAL A 39 3.60 -1.50 -15.35
C VAL A 39 2.58 -2.52 -14.89
N PHE A 40 2.81 -3.81 -15.13
CA PHE A 40 1.92 -4.87 -14.65
C PHE A 40 1.86 -4.91 -13.11
N ARG A 41 3.00 -4.71 -12.44
CA ARG A 41 3.06 -4.64 -10.97
C ARG A 41 2.30 -3.44 -10.42
N LEU A 42 2.39 -2.29 -11.09
CA LEU A 42 1.63 -1.09 -10.72
C LEU A 42 0.13 -1.23 -11.02
N ALA A 43 -0.23 -1.81 -12.16
CA ALA A 43 -1.62 -2.06 -12.54
C ALA A 43 -2.30 -3.12 -11.66
N ALA A 44 -1.54 -4.07 -11.12
CA ALA A 44 -2.04 -5.06 -10.18
C ALA A 44 -2.33 -4.50 -8.77
N MET A 45 -2.02 -3.22 -8.50
CA MET A 45 -2.50 -2.50 -7.31
C MET A 45 -3.77 -1.74 -7.69
N PRO A 46 -4.98 -2.33 -7.58
CA PRO A 46 -6.20 -1.56 -7.78
C PRO A 46 -6.24 -0.44 -6.72
N PRO A 47 -6.30 0.84 -7.12
CA PRO A 47 -6.36 1.95 -6.18
C PRO A 47 -7.68 1.85 -5.42
N VAL A 48 -7.60 1.65 -4.10
CA VAL A 48 -8.79 1.72 -3.24
C VAL A 48 -9.08 3.20 -2.99
N PRO A 49 -10.30 3.70 -3.25
CA PRO A 49 -10.60 5.12 -3.07
C PRO A 49 -10.41 5.54 -1.61
N THR A 50 -9.46 6.43 -1.34
CA THR A 50 -9.30 7.07 -0.03
C THR A 50 -9.85 8.48 -0.07
N ALA A 51 -10.60 8.89 0.95
CA ALA A 51 -11.11 10.26 1.08
C ALA A 51 -9.99 11.30 1.33
N SER A 52 -8.79 10.88 1.72
CA SER A 52 -7.70 11.74 2.24
C SER A 52 -6.60 12.10 1.24
N GLY A 53 -6.63 11.56 0.01
CA GLY A 53 -5.53 11.76 -0.97
C GLY A 53 -4.20 11.12 -0.54
N ALA A 54 -4.24 10.18 0.42
CA ALA A 54 -3.07 9.48 0.94
C ALA A 54 -2.42 8.60 -0.14
N ARG A 55 -1.10 8.40 -0.03
CA ARG A 55 -0.36 7.56 -0.98
C ARG A 55 -0.49 6.09 -0.57
N GLN A 56 -0.94 5.23 -1.49
CA GLN A 56 -0.91 3.79 -1.27
C GLN A 56 0.52 3.28 -1.26
N VAL A 57 0.89 2.54 -0.21
CA VAL A 57 2.21 1.93 -0.06
C VAL A 57 2.17 0.42 -0.17
N GLU A 58 1.01 -0.20 0.06
CA GLU A 58 0.86 -1.65 -0.01
C GLU A 58 -0.60 -2.07 -0.28
N THR A 59 -0.76 -3.30 -0.77
CA THR A 59 -2.06 -3.96 -0.91
C THR A 59 -1.97 -5.36 -0.33
N LEU A 60 -2.63 -5.59 0.79
CA LEU A 60 -2.67 -6.88 1.48
C LEU A 60 -3.64 -7.80 0.73
N THR A 61 -3.08 -8.79 0.03
CA THR A 61 -3.82 -9.71 -0.84
C THR A 61 -3.73 -11.16 -0.39
N GLN A 62 -2.70 -11.50 0.38
CA GLN A 62 -2.42 -12.85 0.82
C GLN A 62 -2.89 -13.00 2.27
N PRO A 63 -4.03 -13.68 2.51
CA PRO A 63 -4.48 -13.92 3.86
C PRO A 63 -3.53 -14.89 4.57
N VAL A 64 -3.34 -14.66 5.85
CA VAL A 64 -2.64 -15.56 6.78
C VAL A 64 -3.65 -16.32 7.62
N GLU A 65 -3.20 -17.42 8.22
CA GLU A 65 -4.02 -18.19 9.15
C GLU A 65 -4.43 -17.32 10.35
N ALA A 66 -5.72 -17.34 10.68
CA ALA A 66 -6.21 -16.65 11.86
C ALA A 66 -5.65 -17.30 13.13
N GLY A 67 -5.13 -16.49 14.04
CA GLY A 67 -4.74 -16.97 15.37
C GLY A 67 -5.95 -17.55 16.11
N GLU A 68 -5.70 -18.52 16.99
CA GLU A 68 -6.75 -19.17 17.79
C GLU A 68 -7.57 -18.17 18.63
N TRP A 69 -6.94 -17.09 19.08
CA TRP A 69 -7.60 -16.01 19.80
C TRP A 69 -8.73 -15.37 18.98
N LEU A 70 -8.46 -15.13 17.69
CA LEU A 70 -9.39 -14.44 16.81
C LEU A 70 -10.49 -15.40 16.36
N LYS A 71 -10.18 -16.69 16.15
CA LYS A 71 -11.19 -17.73 15.91
C LYS A 71 -12.16 -17.84 17.09
N ARG A 72 -11.65 -17.76 18.32
CA ARG A 72 -12.48 -17.76 19.54
C ARG A 72 -13.37 -16.52 19.60
N TRP A 73 -12.82 -15.35 19.32
CA TRP A 73 -13.58 -14.10 19.25
C TRP A 73 -14.64 -14.12 18.16
N ALA A 74 -14.33 -14.72 17.01
CA ALA A 74 -15.24 -14.85 15.88
C ALA A 74 -16.38 -15.84 16.09
N GLY A 75 -16.37 -16.62 17.18
CA GLY A 75 -17.45 -17.57 17.46
C GLY A 75 -17.70 -18.61 16.35
N GLY A 76 -16.70 -18.90 15.53
CA GLY A 76 -16.81 -19.80 14.37
C GLY A 76 -17.15 -19.11 13.04
N GLU A 77 -17.27 -17.79 13.01
CA GLU A 77 -17.43 -17.04 11.77
C GLU A 77 -16.14 -16.93 10.95
N SER A 78 -16.30 -16.76 9.63
CA SER A 78 -15.16 -16.59 8.73
C SER A 78 -14.53 -15.23 8.91
N VAL A 79 -13.29 -15.21 9.38
CA VAL A 79 -12.45 -14.00 9.47
C VAL A 79 -11.31 -14.12 8.48
N ARG A 80 -11.02 -13.04 7.77
CA ARG A 80 -9.83 -12.96 6.91
C ARG A 80 -8.78 -12.13 7.60
N VAL A 81 -7.57 -12.68 7.73
CA VAL A 81 -6.48 -12.02 8.44
C VAL A 81 -5.34 -11.74 7.48
N PHE A 82 -4.69 -10.61 7.66
CA PHE A 82 -3.50 -10.19 6.95
C PHE A 82 -2.45 -9.75 7.98
N SER A 83 -1.17 -9.96 7.65
CA SER A 83 -0.07 -9.43 8.44
C SER A 83 0.55 -8.24 7.71
N PHE A 84 0.92 -7.21 8.46
CA PHE A 84 1.59 -6.04 7.93
C PHE A 84 2.52 -5.42 8.98
N GLU A 85 3.83 -5.58 8.81
CA GLU A 85 4.85 -4.90 9.65
C GLU A 85 4.65 -5.08 11.17
N GLY A 86 4.28 -6.30 11.61
CA GLY A 86 3.99 -6.61 13.01
C GLY A 86 2.60 -6.16 13.49
N LEU A 87 1.73 -5.79 12.55
CA LEU A 87 0.30 -5.61 12.78
C LEU A 87 -0.48 -6.80 12.22
N THR A 88 -1.49 -7.23 12.97
CA THR A 88 -2.56 -8.10 12.51
C THR A 88 -3.72 -7.23 12.03
N VAL A 89 -4.08 -7.39 10.76
CA VAL A 89 -5.22 -6.72 10.13
C VAL A 89 -6.29 -7.77 9.81
N ALA A 90 -7.45 -7.70 10.46
CA ALA A 90 -8.53 -8.65 10.28
C ALA A 90 -9.77 -8.00 9.67
N ARG A 91 -10.38 -8.67 8.70
CA ARG A 91 -11.72 -8.39 8.20
C ARG A 91 -12.70 -9.35 8.85
N THR A 92 -13.74 -8.81 9.47
CA THR A 92 -14.88 -9.59 9.97
C THR A 92 -16.16 -9.13 9.25
N PRO A 93 -17.16 -10.01 9.08
CA PRO A 93 -18.46 -9.65 8.52
C PRO A 93 -19.44 -9.05 9.55
N TRP A 94 -18.93 -8.60 10.70
CA TRP A 94 -19.70 -8.10 11.84
C TRP A 94 -18.89 -7.10 12.65
N SER A 95 -19.59 -6.23 13.40
CA SER A 95 -18.96 -5.30 14.33
C SER A 95 -18.73 -5.93 15.70
N MET A 96 -17.46 -5.98 16.14
CA MET A 96 -17.14 -6.53 17.46
C MET A 96 -17.42 -5.60 18.64
N PHE A 97 -17.61 -4.30 18.37
CA PHE A 97 -17.86 -3.28 19.38
C PHE A 97 -19.19 -2.53 19.17
N GLY A 98 -20.06 -3.03 18.29
CA GLY A 98 -21.32 -2.38 17.94
C GLY A 98 -22.37 -3.38 17.46
N GLN A 99 -23.42 -2.87 16.83
CA GLN A 99 -24.46 -3.67 16.18
C GLN A 99 -24.38 -3.52 14.67
N GLY A 100 -24.49 -4.63 13.93
CA GLY A 100 -24.59 -4.66 12.47
C GLY A 100 -23.81 -5.82 11.84
N ASP A 101 -24.28 -6.22 10.66
CA ASP A 101 -23.72 -7.31 9.82
C ASP A 101 -22.88 -6.74 8.65
N ASP A 102 -22.18 -5.65 8.92
CA ASP A 102 -21.32 -4.99 7.95
C ASP A 102 -19.88 -5.48 8.05
N ASP A 103 -19.18 -5.47 6.91
CA ASP A 103 -17.74 -5.71 6.88
C ASP A 103 -17.01 -4.68 7.74
N CYS A 104 -16.20 -5.15 8.67
CA CYS A 104 -15.39 -4.33 9.57
C CYS A 104 -13.92 -4.70 9.45
N LEU A 105 -13.05 -3.71 9.60
CA LEU A 105 -11.61 -3.89 9.73
C LEU A 105 -11.18 -3.73 11.18
N PHE A 106 -10.23 -4.56 11.59
CA PHE A 106 -9.56 -4.53 12.88
C PHE A 106 -8.06 -4.52 12.68
N VAL A 107 -7.38 -3.62 13.36
CA VAL A 107 -5.93 -3.50 13.34
C VAL A 107 -5.42 -3.51 14.76
N VAL A 108 -4.54 -4.45 15.06
CA VAL A 108 -3.92 -4.61 16.36
C VAL A 108 -2.43 -4.93 16.17
N ALA A 109 -1.59 -4.42 17.06
CA ALA A 109 -0.17 -4.77 17.06
C ALA A 109 0.03 -6.16 17.66
N ASP A 110 0.81 -7.01 16.99
CA ASP A 110 0.97 -8.43 17.35
C ASP A 110 1.49 -8.59 18.78
N GLN A 111 2.43 -7.73 19.19
CA GLN A 111 2.99 -7.67 20.54
C GLN A 111 1.98 -7.32 21.65
N ARG A 112 0.76 -6.90 21.30
CA ARG A 112 -0.31 -6.60 22.26
C ARG A 112 -1.27 -7.77 22.45
N ILE A 113 -1.16 -8.82 21.63
CA ILE A 113 -1.95 -10.03 21.77
C ILE A 113 -1.21 -10.96 22.75
N GLY A 114 -1.82 -11.24 23.89
CA GLY A 114 -1.32 -12.22 24.85
C GLY A 114 -1.53 -13.65 24.37
N ASP A 115 -0.81 -14.59 24.98
CA ASP A 115 -0.91 -16.03 24.64
C ASP A 115 -2.31 -16.60 24.84
N ASP A 116 -3.08 -16.03 25.77
CA ASP A 116 -4.47 -16.37 26.05
C ASP A 116 -5.46 -15.78 25.03
N GLY A 117 -4.98 -14.88 24.16
CA GLY A 117 -5.76 -14.13 23.20
C GLY A 117 -6.31 -12.81 23.71
N SER A 118 -5.91 -12.37 24.89
CA SER A 118 -6.25 -11.04 25.40
C SER A 118 -5.53 -9.96 24.58
N ILE A 119 -6.23 -8.88 24.24
CA ILE A 119 -5.60 -7.71 23.62
C ILE A 119 -5.32 -6.68 24.70
N ASN A 120 -4.05 -6.36 24.87
CA ASN A 120 -3.55 -5.40 25.84
C ASN A 120 -3.16 -4.10 25.15
N GLY A 121 -4.11 -3.20 24.93
CA GLY A 121 -3.85 -1.89 24.32
C GLY A 121 -4.94 -1.46 23.34
N PRO A 122 -4.66 -0.47 22.48
CA PRO A 122 -5.63 0.04 21.54
C PRO A 122 -5.94 -0.99 20.45
N ILE A 123 -7.22 -1.07 20.10
CA ILE A 123 -7.70 -1.76 18.91
C ILE A 123 -8.23 -0.67 17.99
N TYR A 124 -7.73 -0.66 16.76
CA TYR A 124 -8.18 0.29 15.75
C TYR A 124 -9.18 -0.41 14.86
N THR A 125 -10.36 0.18 14.70
CA THR A 125 -11.48 -0.44 14.01
C THR A 125 -12.23 0.56 13.16
N GLY A 126 -12.80 0.09 12.05
CA GLY A 126 -13.82 0.81 11.33
C GLY A 126 -14.66 -0.12 10.48
N CYS A 127 -15.97 0.10 10.54
CA CYS A 127 -16.94 -0.69 9.81
C CYS A 127 -17.42 0.06 8.57
N ARG A 128 -17.79 -0.71 7.55
CA ARG A 128 -18.46 -0.19 6.37
C ARG A 128 -19.75 0.51 6.79
N ALA A 129 -20.06 1.61 6.12
CA ALA A 129 -21.31 2.35 6.31
C ALA A 129 -21.88 2.76 4.95
N GLY A 130 -22.85 2.00 4.44
CA GLY A 130 -23.41 2.24 3.11
C GLY A 130 -22.33 2.16 2.02
N SER A 131 -22.13 3.26 1.28
CA SER A 131 -21.10 3.36 0.24
C SER A 131 -19.70 3.66 0.76
N PHE A 132 -19.54 3.95 2.05
CA PHE A 132 -18.23 4.19 2.65
C PHE A 132 -17.56 2.87 3.03
N PRO A 133 -16.35 2.58 2.51
CA PRO A 133 -15.65 1.34 2.81
C PRO A 133 -15.22 1.28 4.29
N ALA A 134 -15.10 0.06 4.81
CA ALA A 134 -14.49 -0.16 6.12
C ALA A 134 -13.06 0.39 6.13
N THR A 135 -12.77 1.28 7.07
CA THR A 135 -11.52 2.03 7.14
C THR A 135 -11.04 2.08 8.59
N ALA A 136 -9.82 1.63 8.86
CA ALA A 136 -9.17 1.77 10.16
C ALA A 136 -7.93 2.66 10.05
N GLU A 137 -7.75 3.55 11.03
CA GLU A 137 -6.65 4.51 11.06
C GLU A 137 -5.70 4.15 12.20
N PHE A 138 -4.39 4.18 11.93
CA PHE A 138 -3.36 3.81 12.88
C PHE A 138 -2.26 4.87 12.88
N LEU A 139 -1.91 5.39 14.05
CA LEU A 139 -0.79 6.32 14.19
C LEU A 139 0.45 5.56 14.66
N VAL A 140 1.52 5.59 13.87
CA VAL A 140 2.81 5.03 14.29
C VAL A 140 3.37 5.86 15.43
N GLY A 141 3.71 5.21 16.54
CA GLY A 141 4.29 5.85 17.71
C GLY A 141 5.20 4.91 18.48
N ILE A 142 5.72 5.38 19.62
CA ILE A 142 6.78 4.69 20.37
C ILE A 142 6.48 3.25 20.78
N ASP A 143 5.20 2.91 20.91
CA ASP A 143 4.72 1.59 21.30
C ASP A 143 4.36 0.68 20.10
N SER A 144 4.53 1.18 18.88
CA SER A 144 4.29 0.44 17.65
C SER A 144 5.37 -0.63 17.41
N PRO A 145 5.08 -1.68 16.61
CA PRO A 145 6.06 -2.68 16.23
C PRO A 145 7.34 -2.04 15.67
N GLN A 146 8.49 -2.64 15.97
CA GLN A 146 9.78 -2.09 15.54
C GLN A 146 9.86 -2.00 14.01
N GLN A 147 9.40 -3.03 13.30
CA GLN A 147 9.37 -3.08 11.83
C GLN A 147 8.57 -1.90 11.24
N LEU A 148 7.40 -1.60 11.81
CA LEU A 148 6.57 -0.48 11.41
C LEU A 148 7.26 0.87 11.64
N ARG A 149 7.91 1.04 12.80
CA ARG A 149 8.65 2.27 13.12
C ARG A 149 9.86 2.47 12.23
N ASP A 150 10.61 1.41 11.95
CA ASP A 150 11.78 1.46 11.08
C ASP A 150 11.41 1.85 9.64
N ARG A 151 10.24 1.41 9.16
CA ARG A 151 9.75 1.70 7.81
C ARG A 151 9.11 3.08 7.67
N PHE A 152 8.28 3.50 8.65
CA PHE A 152 7.44 4.70 8.51
C PHE A 152 7.82 5.86 9.42
N GLY A 153 8.57 5.61 10.51
CA GLY A 153 8.89 6.61 11.53
C GLY A 153 7.72 6.94 12.45
N ASP A 154 8.04 7.43 13.64
CA ASP A 154 7.06 7.89 14.63
C ASP A 154 6.30 9.12 14.11
N GLY A 155 5.01 9.21 14.41
CA GLY A 155 4.11 10.28 13.99
C GLY A 155 3.48 10.09 12.60
N THR A 156 3.86 9.04 11.87
CA THR A 156 3.26 8.74 10.56
C THR A 156 1.87 8.14 10.71
N ALA A 157 0.89 8.72 10.00
CA ALA A 157 -0.47 8.20 9.95
C ALA A 157 -0.62 7.15 8.85
N LEU A 158 -1.15 5.99 9.22
CA LEU A 158 -1.50 4.91 8.31
C LEU A 158 -3.02 4.77 8.25
N GLN A 159 -3.53 4.46 7.07
CA GLN A 159 -4.95 4.18 6.84
C GLN A 159 -5.07 2.84 6.11
N PHE A 160 -5.91 1.96 6.66
CA PHE A 160 -6.23 0.65 6.10
C PHE A 160 -7.65 0.72 5.53
N VAL A 161 -7.81 0.45 4.24
CA VAL A 161 -9.10 0.55 3.56
C VAL A 161 -9.47 -0.77 2.90
N LEU A 162 -10.64 -1.30 3.23
CA LEU A 162 -11.14 -2.53 2.64
C LEU A 162 -11.65 -2.28 1.22
N GLY A 163 -11.04 -2.96 0.24
CA GLY A 163 -11.44 -2.95 -1.15
C GLY A 163 -11.85 -4.36 -1.59
N GLY A 164 -13.13 -4.69 -1.43
CA GLY A 164 -13.62 -6.04 -1.69
C GLY A 164 -12.93 -7.07 -0.80
N ASP A 165 -12.01 -7.84 -1.38
CA ASP A 165 -11.30 -8.92 -0.69
C ASP A 165 -9.88 -8.58 -0.23
N VAL A 166 -9.39 -7.38 -0.56
CA VAL A 166 -8.04 -6.92 -0.25
C VAL A 166 -8.08 -5.70 0.66
N VAL A 167 -6.98 -5.44 1.36
CA VAL A 167 -6.85 -4.21 2.17
C VAL A 167 -5.75 -3.34 1.59
N GLY A 168 -6.09 -2.11 1.21
CA GLY A 168 -5.11 -1.11 0.82
C GLY A 168 -4.50 -0.44 2.06
N VAL A 169 -3.18 -0.27 2.09
CA VAL A 169 -2.47 0.46 3.13
C VAL A 169 -1.96 1.78 2.56
N PHE A 170 -2.34 2.88 3.21
CA PHE A 170 -2.07 4.23 2.77
C PHE A 170 -1.31 4.99 3.84
N VAL A 171 -0.41 5.87 3.39
CA VAL A 171 0.35 6.76 4.27
C VAL A 171 -0.15 8.19 4.07
N GLY A 172 -0.59 8.80 5.17
CA GLY A 172 -0.83 10.24 5.25
C GLY A 172 0.46 11.00 5.55
N ALA A 173 0.51 12.28 5.18
CA ALA A 173 1.57 13.14 5.67
C ALA A 173 1.48 13.26 7.21
N PRO A 174 2.60 13.35 7.94
CA PRO A 174 2.58 13.67 9.36
C PRO A 174 1.73 14.92 9.59
N VAL A 175 0.83 14.90 10.58
CA VAL A 175 0.08 16.10 10.96
C VAL A 175 1.10 17.12 11.47
N PRO A 176 1.28 18.28 10.83
CA PRO A 176 2.16 19.31 11.37
C PRO A 176 1.63 19.71 12.75
N SER A 177 2.50 19.69 13.77
CA SER A 177 2.16 20.14 15.11
C SER A 177 1.48 21.52 15.02
N PRO A 178 0.37 21.77 15.72
CA PRO A 178 -0.23 23.09 15.73
C PRO A 178 0.82 24.08 16.26
N THR A 179 1.22 25.04 15.43
CA THR A 179 2.05 26.17 15.87
C THR A 179 1.32 26.83 17.03
N PRO A 180 1.93 26.99 18.22
CA PRO A 180 1.26 27.68 19.32
C PRO A 180 0.88 29.08 18.85
N THR A 181 -0.44 29.36 18.84
CA THR A 181 -0.96 30.69 18.56
C THR A 181 -0.36 31.66 19.58
N PRO A 182 0.28 32.78 19.17
CA PRO A 182 0.74 33.78 20.13
C PRO A 182 -0.46 34.31 20.90
N THR A 183 -0.41 34.19 22.22
CA THR A 183 -1.42 34.75 23.14
C THR A 183 -1.52 36.26 22.87
N PRO A 184 -2.71 36.83 22.63
CA PRO A 184 -2.84 38.27 22.52
C PRO A 184 -2.44 38.92 23.85
N THR A 185 -1.38 39.73 23.83
CA THR A 185 -0.99 40.58 24.96
C THR A 185 -2.10 41.61 25.18
N THR A 186 -2.95 41.39 26.17
CA THR A 186 -3.85 42.43 26.67
C THR A 186 -3.02 43.44 27.44
N THR A 187 -2.74 44.59 26.82
CA THR A 187 -2.21 45.77 27.51
C THR A 187 -3.33 46.33 28.39
N ALA A 188 -3.08 46.41 29.69
CA ALA A 188 -3.90 47.12 30.67
C ALA A 188 -3.55 48.62 30.70
#